data_AF-A0A1M3QFR9-F1
#
_entry.id   AF-A0A1M3QFR9-F1
#
_cell.length_a   1.000
_cell.length_b   1.000
_cell.length_c   1.000
_cell.angle_alpha   90.00
_cell.angle_beta   90.00
_cell.angle_gamma   90.00
#
_symmetry.space_group_name_H-M   'P 1'
#
loop_
_entity.id
_entity.type
_entity.pdbx_description
1 polymer ?
#
loop_
_entity_poly.entity_id
_entity_poly.type
_entity_poly.pdbx_seq_one_letter_code
_entity_poly.pdbx_strand_id
1 'polypeptide(L)'
;MLLKKILRSAAALILILLPFYPIAENFFPSERQVNNQIFSTYIFICLTIILIGIVLIFLLKKNGKVWGWLFFGIGLAAMIPLHLGPPRIDATLLTDPGIERFRYGMLMLAILLLFLGGYSILSPVKTLRSKLFLFILIATALLNVWDNYSSFMLSGDMKSWTESGKNANDFSAQFDFHIAWRTAARIFLYITAMVLIFELAKKTEIKKWQFVILNIVCLAGIVFCVLCLMSGFQDFYFPFMVPAIALAPVYWAGIASLTYGNAYEKTGNLLYSTPVMQ
;
A
#
# COMPACT_ATOMS: atom_id res chain seq x y z
N MET A 1 -21.20 -18.02 -21.81
CA MET A 1 -20.14 -18.42 -20.85
C MET A 1 -18.81 -17.68 -21.09
N LEU A 2 -18.38 -17.49 -22.34
CA LEU A 2 -17.14 -16.79 -22.71
C LEU A 2 -17.13 -15.31 -22.30
N LEU A 3 -18.19 -14.55 -22.62
CA LEU A 3 -18.32 -13.12 -22.27
C LEU A 3 -18.15 -12.86 -20.76
N LYS A 4 -18.79 -13.69 -19.92
CA LYS A 4 -18.66 -13.61 -18.45
C LYS A 4 -17.22 -13.86 -17.98
N LYS A 5 -16.46 -14.75 -18.65
CA LYS A 5 -15.05 -14.98 -18.33
C LYS A 5 -14.20 -13.78 -18.75
N ILE A 6 -14.42 -13.24 -19.95
CA ILE A 6 -13.71 -12.05 -20.46
C ILE A 6 -13.93 -10.87 -19.52
N LEU A 7 -15.17 -10.56 -19.15
CA LEU A 7 -15.50 -9.45 -18.25
C LEU A 7 -14.85 -9.62 -16.87
N ARG A 8 -14.80 -10.83 -16.32
CA ARG A 8 -14.11 -11.09 -15.05
C ARG A 8 -12.60 -10.93 -15.14
N SER A 9 -11.99 -11.38 -16.24
CA SER A 9 -10.55 -11.19 -16.47
C SER A 9 -10.21 -9.71 -16.63
N ALA A 10 -11.01 -8.97 -17.40
CA ALA A 10 -10.86 -7.53 -17.58
C ALA A 10 -11.00 -6.78 -16.25
N ALA A 11 -12.05 -7.09 -15.47
CA ALA A 11 -12.24 -6.50 -14.14
C ALA A 11 -11.06 -6.79 -13.20
N ALA A 12 -10.50 -8.01 -13.22
CA ALA A 12 -9.35 -8.36 -12.40
C ALA A 12 -8.09 -7.59 -12.81
N LEU A 13 -7.85 -7.44 -14.12
CA LEU A 13 -6.73 -6.66 -14.64
C LEU A 13 -6.86 -5.18 -14.28
N ILE A 14 -8.04 -4.59 -14.48
CA ILE A 14 -8.33 -3.21 -14.11
C ILE A 14 -8.06 -3.04 -12.62
N LEU A 15 -8.59 -3.93 -11.77
CA LEU A 15 -8.43 -3.83 -10.33
C LEU A 15 -6.95 -3.87 -9.89
N ILE A 16 -6.14 -4.75 -10.49
CA ILE A 16 -4.70 -4.86 -10.17
C ILE A 16 -3.95 -3.57 -10.50
N LEU A 17 -4.30 -2.93 -11.62
CA LEU A 17 -3.63 -1.75 -12.15
C LEU A 17 -4.21 -0.43 -11.63
N LEU A 18 -5.45 -0.45 -11.11
CA LEU A 18 -6.21 0.76 -10.79
C LEU A 18 -5.44 1.75 -9.90
N PRO A 19 -4.75 1.33 -8.82
CA PRO A 19 -4.03 2.27 -7.97
C PRO A 19 -2.79 2.88 -8.61
N PHE A 20 -2.28 2.31 -9.70
CA PHE A 20 -0.97 2.62 -10.29
C PHE A 20 -1.06 3.24 -11.68
N TYR A 21 -2.25 3.24 -12.27
CA TYR A 21 -2.47 3.84 -13.58
C TYR A 21 -2.72 5.33 -13.39
N PRO A 22 -2.04 6.25 -14.11
CA PRO A 22 -2.06 7.68 -13.83
C PRO A 22 -3.35 8.38 -14.30
N ILE A 23 -4.50 7.94 -13.80
CA ILE A 23 -5.84 8.44 -14.15
C ILE A 23 -5.99 9.89 -13.73
N ALA A 24 -5.70 10.21 -12.47
CA ALA A 24 -5.91 11.55 -11.92
C ALA A 24 -4.99 12.57 -12.58
N GLU A 25 -3.76 12.19 -12.90
CA GLU A 25 -2.77 13.03 -13.59
C GLU A 25 -3.26 13.48 -14.97
N ASN A 26 -4.15 12.74 -15.64
CA ASN A 26 -4.73 13.18 -16.92
C ASN A 26 -5.72 14.36 -16.77
N PHE A 27 -6.18 14.66 -15.56
CA PHE A 27 -7.10 15.77 -15.27
C PHE A 27 -6.37 17.04 -14.82
N PHE A 28 -5.06 16.97 -14.58
CA PHE A 28 -4.24 18.10 -14.15
C PHE A 28 -3.06 18.27 -15.12
N PRO A 29 -2.77 19.48 -15.63
CA PRO A 29 -1.59 19.67 -16.48
C PRO A 29 -0.35 19.15 -15.77
N SER A 30 0.52 18.40 -16.47
CA SER A 30 1.72 17.77 -15.90
C SER A 30 2.68 18.74 -15.21
N GLU A 31 2.61 20.03 -15.58
CA GLU A 31 3.41 21.12 -15.00
C GLU A 31 2.79 21.69 -13.70
N ARG A 32 1.52 21.39 -13.40
CA ARG A 32 0.80 21.90 -12.22
C ARG A 32 0.59 20.79 -11.20
N GLN A 33 1.41 20.79 -10.15
CA GLN A 33 1.09 19.99 -8.95
C GLN A 33 -0.23 20.44 -8.33
N VAL A 34 -0.96 19.50 -7.72
CA VAL A 34 -2.28 19.73 -7.08
C VAL A 34 -2.17 20.72 -5.91
N ASN A 35 -2.71 21.93 -6.06
CA ASN A 35 -2.69 22.97 -5.03
C ASN A 35 -4.06 23.10 -4.32
N ASN A 36 -4.16 23.99 -3.31
CA ASN A 36 -5.38 24.19 -2.53
C ASN A 36 -6.63 24.53 -3.36
N GLN A 37 -6.48 25.16 -4.53
CA GLN A 37 -7.62 25.55 -5.37
C GLN A 37 -8.28 24.34 -6.06
N ILE A 38 -7.48 23.34 -6.43
CA ILE A 38 -7.91 22.16 -7.18
C ILE A 38 -7.94 20.87 -6.35
N PHE A 39 -7.57 20.96 -5.07
CA PHE A 39 -7.49 19.81 -4.18
C PHE A 39 -8.85 19.11 -3.98
N SER A 40 -9.96 19.86 -3.94
CA SER A 40 -11.30 19.26 -3.82
C SER A 40 -11.65 18.40 -5.04
N THR A 41 -11.38 18.90 -6.24
CA THR A 41 -11.55 18.16 -7.51
C THR A 41 -10.67 16.91 -7.53
N TYR A 42 -9.43 17.03 -7.08
CA TYR A 42 -8.50 15.91 -6.95
C TYR A 42 -9.09 14.80 -6.05
N ILE A 43 -9.56 15.16 -4.85
CA ILE A 43 -10.18 14.20 -3.92
C ILE A 43 -11.42 13.55 -4.54
N PHE A 44 -12.26 14.32 -5.23
CA PHE A 44 -13.44 13.79 -5.91
C PHE A 44 -13.09 12.73 -6.97
N ILE A 45 -12.04 12.97 -7.77
CA ILE A 45 -11.55 12.00 -8.75
C ILE A 45 -11.06 10.73 -8.05
N CYS A 46 -10.25 10.86 -6.99
CA CYS A 46 -9.78 9.71 -6.21
C CYS A 46 -10.93 8.90 -5.61
N LEU A 47 -11.95 9.56 -5.04
CA LEU A 47 -13.11 8.89 -4.48
C LEU A 47 -13.91 8.14 -5.56
N THR A 48 -14.00 8.70 -6.77
CA THR A 48 -14.63 8.04 -7.92
C THR A 48 -13.87 6.78 -8.33
N ILE A 49 -12.54 6.85 -8.40
CA ILE A 49 -11.69 5.68 -8.69
C ILE A 49 -11.83 4.62 -7.59
N ILE A 50 -11.86 5.02 -6.31
CA ILE A 50 -12.10 4.13 -5.17
C ILE A 50 -13.45 3.42 -5.31
N LEU A 51 -14.52 4.15 -5.65
CA LEU A 51 -15.85 3.59 -5.85
C LEU A 51 -15.85 2.53 -6.97
N ILE A 52 -15.19 2.81 -8.09
CA ILE A 52 -15.01 1.85 -9.19
C ILE A 52 -14.27 0.61 -8.68
N GLY A 53 -13.18 0.77 -7.93
CA GLY A 53 -12.44 -0.33 -7.33
C GLY A 53 -13.31 -1.20 -6.43
N ILE A 54 -14.14 -0.59 -5.58
CA ILE A 54 -15.10 -1.30 -4.70
C ILE A 54 -16.10 -2.10 -5.56
N VAL A 55 -16.72 -1.48 -6.56
CA VAL A 55 -17.68 -2.17 -7.44
C VAL A 55 -17.01 -3.37 -8.11
N LEU A 56 -15.80 -3.20 -8.66
CA LEU A 56 -15.05 -4.27 -9.32
C LEU A 56 -14.72 -5.43 -8.38
N ILE A 57 -14.25 -5.17 -7.15
CA ILE A 57 -13.97 -6.26 -6.21
C ILE A 57 -15.25 -6.99 -5.78
N PHE A 58 -16.38 -6.30 -5.65
CA PHE A 58 -17.67 -6.95 -5.35
C PHE A 58 -18.12 -7.89 -6.49
N LEU A 59 -17.82 -7.56 -7.75
CA LEU A 59 -18.10 -8.43 -8.90
C LEU A 59 -17.20 -9.69 -8.93
N LEU A 60 -16.00 -9.59 -8.35
CA LEU A 60 -14.98 -10.65 -8.44
C LEU A 60 -14.88 -11.53 -7.20
N LYS A 61 -15.19 -10.99 -6.03
CA LYS A 61 -14.97 -11.67 -4.74
C LYS A 61 -15.71 -13.00 -4.67
N LYS A 62 -15.10 -13.95 -3.98
CA LYS A 62 -15.64 -15.29 -3.69
C LYS A 62 -15.77 -15.56 -2.20
N ASN A 63 -15.06 -14.80 -1.37
CA ASN A 63 -15.15 -14.84 0.08
C ASN A 63 -15.17 -13.40 0.64
N GLY A 64 -15.30 -13.29 1.97
CA GLY A 64 -15.33 -12.02 2.67
C GLY A 64 -14.37 -11.96 3.85
N LYS A 65 -13.21 -12.63 3.75
CA LYS A 65 -12.25 -12.66 4.87
C LYS A 65 -11.75 -11.24 5.17
N VAL A 66 -11.74 -10.88 6.45
CA VAL A 66 -11.47 -9.51 6.91
C VAL A 66 -10.10 -8.99 6.46
N TRP A 67 -9.04 -9.81 6.57
CA TRP A 67 -7.71 -9.43 6.10
C TRP A 67 -7.65 -9.13 4.60
N GLY A 68 -8.44 -9.82 3.78
CA GLY A 68 -8.51 -9.57 2.34
C GLY A 68 -9.03 -8.17 2.05
N TRP A 69 -10.07 -7.74 2.79
CA TRP A 69 -10.61 -6.38 2.70
C TRP A 69 -9.66 -5.31 3.25
N LEU A 70 -8.99 -5.59 4.36
CA LEU A 70 -7.98 -4.68 4.92
C LEU A 70 -6.83 -4.46 3.93
N PHE A 71 -6.32 -5.53 3.32
CA PHE A 71 -5.27 -5.46 2.31
C PHE A 71 -5.74 -4.81 1.01
N PHE A 72 -6.98 -5.04 0.59
CA PHE A 72 -7.58 -4.31 -0.53
C PHE A 72 -7.65 -2.80 -0.24
N GLY A 73 -8.05 -2.43 0.98
CA GLY A 73 -8.10 -1.04 1.45
C GLY A 73 -6.75 -0.33 1.45
N ILE A 74 -5.63 -1.06 1.64
CA ILE A 74 -4.27 -0.50 1.51
C ILE A 74 -4.08 0.13 0.14
N GLY A 75 -4.42 -0.57 -0.94
CA GLY A 75 -4.24 -0.04 -2.30
C GLY A 75 -5.12 1.17 -2.57
N LEU A 76 -6.35 1.18 -2.05
CA LEU A 76 -7.25 2.35 -2.15
C LEU A 76 -6.71 3.57 -1.40
N ALA A 77 -6.15 3.36 -0.20
CA ALA A 77 -5.55 4.41 0.59
C ALA A 77 -4.23 4.92 -0.02
N ALA A 78 -3.37 4.01 -0.50
CA ALA A 78 -2.07 4.28 -1.08
C ALA A 78 -2.13 4.86 -2.51
N MET A 79 -3.25 4.64 -3.22
CA MET A 79 -3.51 5.28 -4.51
C MET A 79 -3.50 6.81 -4.40
N ILE A 80 -4.16 7.37 -3.38
CA ILE A 80 -4.25 8.82 -3.18
C ILE A 80 -2.86 9.49 -3.11
N PRO A 81 -1.91 9.06 -2.28
CA PRO A 81 -0.58 9.65 -2.29
C PRO A 81 0.21 9.33 -3.55
N LEU A 82 -0.13 8.29 -4.32
CA LEU A 82 0.55 7.99 -5.59
C LEU A 82 0.17 9.00 -6.69
N HIS A 83 -1.12 9.27 -6.84
CA HIS A 83 -1.66 10.19 -7.85
C HIS A 83 -1.42 11.68 -7.56
N LEU A 84 -1.02 12.03 -6.34
CA LEU A 84 -0.53 13.38 -6.02
C LEU A 84 0.85 13.66 -6.65
N GLY A 85 1.51 12.66 -7.23
CA GLY A 85 2.85 12.79 -7.77
C GLY A 85 3.93 12.85 -6.68
N PRO A 86 5.16 13.30 -6.99
CA PRO A 86 6.24 13.37 -6.01
C PRO A 86 5.90 14.34 -4.85
N PRO A 87 6.43 14.09 -3.64
CA PRO A 87 6.22 15.00 -2.51
C PRO A 87 6.88 16.35 -2.74
N ARG A 88 6.26 17.41 -2.22
CA ARG A 88 6.85 18.75 -2.20
C ARG A 88 8.01 18.82 -1.23
N ILE A 89 9.11 19.38 -1.70
CA ILE A 89 10.31 19.66 -0.91
C ILE A 89 10.81 21.10 -1.11
N ASP A 90 10.09 21.91 -1.89
CA ASP A 90 10.41 23.32 -2.15
C ASP A 90 9.54 24.26 -1.31
N ALA A 91 9.70 25.57 -1.53
CA ALA A 91 8.95 26.59 -0.80
C ALA A 91 7.41 26.47 -0.92
N THR A 92 6.88 25.73 -1.91
CA THR A 92 5.44 25.48 -2.03
C THR A 92 4.88 24.61 -0.89
N LEU A 93 5.75 23.97 -0.11
CA LEU A 93 5.37 23.27 1.11
C LEU A 93 4.75 24.23 2.16
N LEU A 94 5.14 25.51 2.14
CA LEU A 94 4.58 26.54 3.02
C LEU A 94 3.21 27.04 2.55
N THR A 95 2.92 26.95 1.25
CA THR A 95 1.64 27.41 0.68
C THR A 95 0.56 26.35 0.77
N ASP A 96 0.91 25.07 0.62
CA ASP A 96 -0.04 23.96 0.58
C ASP A 96 0.26 22.85 1.61
N PRO A 97 0.51 23.17 2.90
CA PRO A 97 0.92 22.19 3.91
C PRO A 97 -0.14 21.13 4.18
N GLY A 98 -1.42 21.46 4.01
CA GLY A 98 -2.54 20.53 4.21
C GLY A 98 -2.52 19.35 3.25
N ILE A 99 -2.05 19.56 2.01
CA ILE A 99 -2.01 18.52 0.97
C ILE A 99 -0.96 17.46 1.29
N GLU A 100 0.24 17.88 1.70
CA GLU A 100 1.30 16.95 2.10
C GLU A 100 0.96 16.24 3.42
N ARG A 101 0.37 16.95 4.39
CA ARG A 101 -0.17 16.31 5.60
C ARG A 101 -1.21 15.24 5.27
N PHE A 102 -2.10 15.51 4.32
CA PHE A 102 -3.08 14.54 3.87
C PHE A 102 -2.42 13.32 3.19
N ARG A 103 -1.42 13.53 2.31
CA ARG A 103 -0.63 12.46 1.69
C ARG A 103 -0.09 11.47 2.73
N TYR A 104 0.64 11.98 3.73
CA TYR A 104 1.25 11.14 4.74
C TYR A 104 0.24 10.58 5.74
N GLY A 105 -0.88 11.29 5.98
CA GLY A 105 -2.03 10.77 6.71
C GLY A 105 -2.63 9.52 6.05
N MET A 106 -2.79 9.55 4.73
CA MET A 106 -3.28 8.39 3.96
C MET A 106 -2.29 7.22 3.96
N LEU A 107 -0.97 7.49 3.92
CA LEU A 107 0.04 6.45 4.06
C LEU A 107 0.03 5.84 5.47
N MET A 108 -0.10 6.64 6.53
CA MET A 108 -0.27 6.14 7.90
C MET A 108 -1.52 5.26 8.04
N LEU A 109 -2.63 5.65 7.40
CA LEU A 109 -3.84 4.81 7.33
C LEU A 109 -3.55 3.47 6.63
N ALA A 110 -2.81 3.48 5.51
CA ALA A 110 -2.42 2.26 4.81
C ALA A 110 -1.55 1.34 5.69
N ILE A 111 -0.62 1.90 6.49
CA ILE A 111 0.18 1.15 7.47
C ILE A 111 -0.70 0.56 8.59
N LEU A 112 -1.69 1.30 9.08
CA LEU A 112 -2.65 0.79 10.05
C LEU A 112 -3.44 -0.40 9.49
N LEU A 113 -3.91 -0.31 8.24
CA LEU A 113 -4.61 -1.41 7.56
C LEU A 113 -3.70 -2.63 7.37
N LEU A 114 -2.43 -2.43 7.01
CA LEU A 114 -1.42 -3.49 6.95
C LEU A 114 -1.25 -4.17 8.31
N PHE A 115 -1.11 -3.39 9.38
CA PHE A 115 -0.95 -3.92 10.73
C PHE A 115 -2.16 -4.75 11.16
N LEU A 116 -3.37 -4.19 11.02
CA LEU A 116 -4.61 -4.90 11.40
C LEU A 116 -4.81 -6.18 10.57
N GLY A 117 -4.58 -6.11 9.27
CA GLY A 117 -4.70 -7.26 8.37
C GLY A 117 -3.67 -8.34 8.70
N GLY A 118 -2.41 -7.96 8.84
CA GLY A 118 -1.33 -8.88 9.21
C GLY A 118 -1.52 -9.50 10.59
N TYR A 119 -1.92 -8.69 11.57
CA TYR A 119 -2.21 -9.17 12.93
C TYR A 119 -3.33 -10.20 12.94
N SER A 120 -4.40 -10.00 12.16
CA SER A 120 -5.51 -10.96 12.06
C SER A 120 -5.10 -12.30 11.44
N ILE A 121 -4.05 -12.32 10.61
CA ILE A 121 -3.50 -13.54 10.00
C ILE A 121 -2.56 -14.28 10.97
N LEU A 122 -1.71 -13.53 11.67
CA LEU A 122 -0.58 -14.06 12.45
C LEU A 122 -0.95 -14.37 13.91
N SER A 123 -1.73 -13.50 14.57
CA SER A 123 -2.06 -13.64 16.01
C SER A 123 -2.76 -14.95 16.40
N PRO A 124 -3.61 -15.58 15.56
CA PRO A 124 -4.23 -16.86 15.94
C PRO A 124 -3.22 -18.02 16.01
N VAL A 125 -2.06 -17.88 15.38
CA VAL A 125 -1.05 -18.94 15.28
C VAL A 125 -0.01 -18.76 16.39
N LYS A 126 0.02 -19.66 17.37
CA LYS A 126 0.93 -19.55 18.54
C LYS A 126 2.30 -20.24 18.36
N THR A 127 2.84 -20.25 17.14
CA THR A 127 4.17 -20.85 16.86
C THR A 127 5.30 -19.84 17.02
N LEU A 128 6.54 -20.32 17.26
CA LEU A 128 7.74 -19.45 17.30
C LEU A 128 7.88 -18.63 16.01
N ARG A 129 7.62 -19.27 14.86
CA ARG A 129 7.62 -18.61 13.54
C ARG A 129 6.61 -17.46 13.49
N SER A 130 5.38 -17.68 13.96
CA SER A 130 4.35 -16.64 13.97
C SER A 130 4.73 -15.46 14.88
N LYS A 131 5.36 -15.74 16.03
CA LYS A 131 5.90 -14.68 16.92
C LYS A 131 6.98 -13.85 16.22
N LEU A 132 7.88 -14.49 15.49
CA LEU A 132 8.90 -13.79 14.68
C LEU A 132 8.25 -12.94 13.57
N PHE A 133 7.26 -13.48 12.87
CA PHE A 133 6.52 -12.75 11.84
C PHE A 133 5.73 -11.57 12.40
N LEU A 134 5.15 -11.73 13.59
CA LEU A 134 4.48 -10.64 14.30
C LEU A 134 5.48 -9.54 14.71
N PHE A 135 6.67 -9.92 15.17
CA PHE A 135 7.75 -8.97 15.46
C PHE A 135 8.15 -8.16 14.21
N ILE A 136 8.33 -8.83 13.06
CA ILE A 136 8.61 -8.16 11.78
C ILE A 136 7.50 -7.18 11.42
N LEU A 137 6.22 -7.56 11.59
CA LEU A 137 5.07 -6.69 11.34
C LEU A 137 5.06 -5.46 12.25
N ILE A 138 5.33 -5.64 13.56
CA ILE A 138 5.39 -4.54 14.53
C ILE A 138 6.54 -3.59 14.18
N ALA A 139 7.74 -4.13 13.92
CA ALA A 139 8.90 -3.32 13.52
C ALA A 139 8.61 -2.52 12.23
N THR A 140 7.98 -3.16 11.25
CA THR A 140 7.56 -2.50 10.01
C THR A 140 6.57 -1.37 10.26
N ALA A 141 5.57 -1.59 11.12
CA ALA A 141 4.60 -0.57 11.47
C ALA A 141 5.27 0.62 12.17
N LEU A 142 6.13 0.38 13.16
CA LEU A 142 6.82 1.45 13.89
C LEU A 142 7.73 2.28 12.98
N LEU A 143 8.55 1.62 12.15
CA LEU A 143 9.44 2.31 11.21
C LEU A 143 8.67 3.16 10.20
N ASN A 144 7.58 2.64 9.64
CA ASN A 144 6.80 3.37 8.65
C ASN A 144 5.89 4.43 9.28
N VAL A 145 5.40 4.26 10.51
CA VAL A 145 4.72 5.33 11.24
C VAL A 145 5.69 6.48 11.48
N TRP A 146 6.91 6.20 11.94
CA TRP A 146 7.93 7.23 12.11
C TRP A 146 8.25 7.95 10.78
N ASP A 147 8.46 7.20 9.69
CA ASP A 147 8.81 7.78 8.39
C ASP A 147 7.70 8.70 7.85
N ASN A 148 6.45 8.24 7.92
CA ASN A 148 5.32 9.04 7.46
C ASN A 148 5.06 10.22 8.39
N TYR A 149 5.24 10.07 9.70
CA TYR A 149 5.09 11.16 10.67
C TYR A 149 6.16 12.23 10.49
N SER A 150 7.43 11.85 10.34
CA SER A 150 8.52 12.78 10.03
C SER A 150 8.20 13.58 8.76
N SER A 151 7.67 12.92 7.73
CA SER A 151 7.29 13.59 6.48
C SER A 151 6.05 14.47 6.61
N PHE A 152 5.09 14.09 7.46
CA PHE A 152 3.92 14.89 7.81
C PHE A 152 4.32 16.21 8.49
N MET A 153 5.39 16.19 9.28
CA MET A 153 5.91 17.35 10.01
C MET A 153 6.81 18.27 9.17
N LEU A 154 7.20 17.85 7.96
CA LEU A 154 8.16 18.57 7.11
C LEU A 154 7.78 20.03 6.85
N SER A 155 6.48 20.31 6.69
CA SER A 155 6.01 21.69 6.48
C SER A 155 6.20 22.57 7.72
N GLY A 156 6.11 21.98 8.91
CA GLY A 156 6.40 22.64 10.18
C GLY A 156 7.90 22.90 10.33
N ASP A 157 8.73 21.93 9.97
CA ASP A 157 10.19 22.06 10.02
C ASP A 157 10.67 23.16 9.07
N MET A 158 10.11 23.23 7.84
CA MET A 158 10.42 24.31 6.90
C MET A 158 9.93 25.67 7.41
N LYS A 159 8.77 25.72 8.07
CA LYS A 159 8.28 26.96 8.68
C LYS A 159 9.25 27.46 9.74
N SER A 160 9.64 26.61 10.69
CA SER A 160 10.62 26.96 11.73
C SER A 160 11.99 27.34 11.15
N TRP A 161 12.41 26.69 10.06
CA TRP A 161 13.60 27.07 9.31
C TRP A 161 13.52 28.51 8.79
N THR A 162 12.42 28.88 8.12
CA THR A 162 12.25 30.24 7.61
C THR A 162 12.11 31.29 8.70
N GLU A 163 11.45 30.95 9.82
CA GLU A 163 11.32 31.82 10.99
C GLU A 163 12.67 32.08 11.67
N SER A 164 13.65 31.18 11.50
CA SER A 164 15.04 31.39 11.95
C SER A 164 15.86 32.33 11.05
N GLY A 165 15.23 32.95 10.04
CA GLY A 165 15.87 33.89 9.12
C GLY A 165 16.57 33.25 7.92
N LYS A 166 16.41 31.93 7.72
CA LYS A 166 17.02 31.19 6.60
C LYS A 166 16.10 31.16 5.37
N ASN A 167 16.67 31.01 4.18
CA ASN A 167 15.91 30.92 2.93
C ASN A 167 15.23 29.55 2.79
N ALA A 168 13.96 29.54 2.38
CA ALA A 168 13.19 28.32 2.13
C ALA A 168 13.80 27.44 1.03
N ASN A 169 14.40 28.06 0.01
CA ASN A 169 14.98 27.34 -1.14
C ASN A 169 16.19 26.48 -0.74
N ASP A 170 16.87 26.83 0.34
CA ASP A 170 18.05 26.11 0.83
C ASP A 170 17.69 24.93 1.75
N PHE A 171 16.43 24.83 2.17
CA PHE A 171 15.97 23.88 3.17
C PHE A 171 16.31 22.44 2.77
N SER A 172 15.90 22.00 1.58
CA SER A 172 16.07 20.61 1.15
C SER A 172 17.51 20.19 0.91
N ALA A 173 18.40 21.14 0.62
CA ALA A 173 19.83 20.84 0.49
C ALA A 173 20.51 20.61 1.85
N GLN A 174 19.95 21.19 2.93
CA GLN A 174 20.56 21.18 4.27
C GLN A 174 19.79 20.34 5.28
N PHE A 175 18.57 19.91 4.95
CA PHE A 175 17.73 19.09 5.81
C PHE A 175 18.16 17.62 5.76
N ASP A 176 18.39 17.01 6.93
CA ASP A 176 18.65 15.58 7.01
C ASP A 176 17.35 14.78 6.88
N PHE A 177 17.12 14.25 5.69
CA PHE A 177 15.98 13.38 5.42
C PHE A 177 16.11 11.98 6.03
N HIS A 178 17.22 11.63 6.68
CA HIS A 178 17.45 10.32 7.28
C HIS A 178 17.25 9.17 6.26
N ILE A 179 17.77 9.35 5.04
CA ILE A 179 17.53 8.50 3.86
C ILE A 179 17.75 7.01 4.16
N ALA A 180 18.77 6.67 4.95
CA ALA A 180 19.05 5.29 5.33
C ALA A 180 17.88 4.65 6.10
N TRP A 181 17.32 5.37 7.06
CA TRP A 181 16.19 4.90 7.87
C TRP A 181 14.91 4.80 7.05
N ARG A 182 14.71 5.79 6.16
CA ARG A 182 13.61 5.75 5.20
C ARG A 182 13.73 4.50 4.32
N THR A 183 14.89 4.22 3.76
CA THR A 183 15.13 3.05 2.92
C THR A 183 14.92 1.75 3.68
N ALA A 184 15.39 1.66 4.93
CA ALA A 184 15.11 0.53 5.81
C ALA A 184 13.60 0.31 6.00
N ALA A 185 12.82 1.37 6.21
CA ALA A 185 11.35 1.25 6.33
C ALA A 185 10.71 0.61 5.08
N ARG A 186 11.21 0.89 3.87
CA ARG A 186 10.72 0.27 2.60
C ARG A 186 11.13 -1.20 2.50
N ILE A 187 12.36 -1.53 2.87
CA ILE A 187 12.82 -2.93 2.93
C ILE A 187 11.91 -3.74 3.85
N PHE A 188 11.58 -3.20 5.03
CA PHE A 188 10.68 -3.83 6.00
C PHE A 188 9.25 -4.02 5.45
N LEU A 189 8.74 -3.11 4.61
CA LEU A 189 7.46 -3.32 3.91
C LEU A 189 7.52 -4.55 2.99
N TYR A 190 8.58 -4.69 2.17
CA TYR A 190 8.73 -5.83 1.28
C TYR A 190 8.91 -7.16 2.04
N ILE A 191 9.71 -7.17 3.10
CA ILE A 191 9.89 -8.35 3.97
C ILE A 191 8.56 -8.74 4.62
N THR A 192 7.83 -7.78 5.20
CA THR A 192 6.50 -8.02 5.78
C THR A 192 5.53 -8.57 4.73
N ALA A 193 5.53 -8.02 3.53
CA ALA A 193 4.69 -8.54 2.44
C ALA A 193 5.02 -10.01 2.14
N MET A 194 6.29 -10.37 1.97
CA MET A 194 6.72 -11.75 1.74
C MET A 194 6.24 -12.71 2.84
N VAL A 195 6.39 -12.29 4.10
CA VAL A 195 5.94 -13.05 5.27
C VAL A 195 4.43 -13.29 5.24
N LEU A 196 3.64 -12.26 4.97
CA LEU A 196 2.18 -12.36 4.90
C LEU A 196 1.72 -13.21 3.70
N ILE A 197 2.35 -13.03 2.54
CA ILE A 197 2.10 -13.82 1.33
C ILE A 197 2.40 -15.30 1.57
N PHE A 198 3.48 -15.60 2.30
CA PHE A 198 3.82 -16.97 2.70
C PHE A 198 2.75 -17.61 3.59
N GLU A 199 2.26 -16.91 4.61
CA GLU A 199 1.20 -17.43 5.47
C GLU A 199 -0.13 -17.60 4.72
N LEU A 200 -0.47 -16.68 3.82
CA LEU A 200 -1.63 -16.82 2.93
C LEU A 200 -1.51 -18.05 2.01
N ALA A 201 -0.32 -18.30 1.44
CA ALA A 201 -0.08 -19.47 0.62
C ALA A 201 -0.18 -20.78 1.43
N LYS A 202 0.35 -20.80 2.67
CA LYS A 202 0.22 -21.94 3.58
C LYS A 202 -1.24 -22.23 3.93
N LYS A 203 -2.05 -21.19 4.15
CA LYS A 203 -3.50 -21.31 4.38
C LYS A 203 -4.28 -21.59 3.09
N THR A 204 -3.61 -21.74 1.95
CA THR A 204 -4.22 -21.95 0.63
C THR A 204 -5.20 -20.85 0.23
N GLU A 205 -4.96 -19.62 0.69
CA GLU A 205 -5.79 -18.45 0.37
C GLU A 205 -5.39 -17.78 -0.95
N ILE A 206 -4.23 -18.14 -1.52
CA ILE A 206 -3.74 -17.65 -2.81
C ILE A 206 -3.15 -18.80 -3.64
N LYS A 207 -3.10 -18.63 -4.97
CA LYS A 207 -2.52 -19.63 -5.88
C LYS A 207 -0.99 -19.64 -5.80
N LYS A 208 -0.37 -20.80 -6.09
CA LYS A 208 1.09 -20.96 -6.12
C LYS A 208 1.80 -19.97 -7.06
N TRP A 209 1.27 -19.71 -8.25
CA TRP A 209 1.87 -18.74 -9.17
C TRP A 209 1.76 -17.30 -8.67
N GLN A 210 0.67 -16.96 -7.96
CA GLN A 210 0.51 -15.64 -7.33
C GLN A 210 1.56 -15.47 -6.22
N PHE A 211 1.76 -16.51 -5.40
CA PHE A 211 2.83 -16.53 -4.41
C PHE A 211 4.21 -16.25 -5.04
N VAL A 212 4.56 -16.93 -6.15
CA VAL A 212 5.85 -16.73 -6.82
C VAL A 212 6.01 -15.31 -7.35
N ILE A 213 5.04 -14.79 -8.12
CA ILE A 213 5.13 -13.45 -8.71
C ILE A 213 5.25 -12.37 -7.64
N LEU A 214 4.44 -12.44 -6.58
CA LEU A 214 4.47 -11.42 -5.53
C LEU A 214 5.80 -11.42 -4.78
N ASN A 215 6.41 -12.60 -4.54
CA ASN A 215 7.74 -12.66 -3.93
C ASN A 215 8.84 -12.13 -4.85
N ILE A 216 8.75 -12.37 -6.17
CA ILE A 216 9.69 -11.79 -7.14
C ILE A 216 9.62 -10.25 -7.09
N VAL A 217 8.42 -9.68 -7.03
CA VAL A 217 8.25 -8.22 -6.91
C VAL A 217 8.86 -7.70 -5.60
N CYS A 218 8.64 -8.38 -4.47
CA CYS A 218 9.25 -7.98 -3.20
C CYS A 218 10.78 -8.06 -3.25
N LEU A 219 11.34 -9.13 -3.82
CA LEU A 219 12.79 -9.29 -3.95
C LEU A 219 13.39 -8.21 -4.84
N ALA A 220 12.74 -7.89 -5.97
CA ALA A 220 13.16 -6.77 -6.81
C ALA A 220 13.16 -5.46 -6.01
N GLY A 221 12.08 -5.16 -5.28
CA GLY A 221 12.00 -3.98 -4.43
C GLY A 221 13.14 -3.88 -3.41
N ILE A 222 13.46 -4.98 -2.72
CA ILE A 222 14.58 -5.04 -1.77
C ILE A 222 15.91 -4.77 -2.48
N VAL A 223 16.15 -5.37 -3.65
CA VAL A 223 17.38 -5.13 -4.44
C VAL A 223 17.51 -3.66 -4.79
N PHE A 224 16.44 -3.02 -5.27
CA PHE A 224 16.45 -1.58 -5.57
C PHE A 224 16.70 -0.72 -4.33
N CYS A 225 16.13 -1.08 -3.17
CA CYS A 225 16.42 -0.38 -1.91
C CYS A 225 17.89 -0.52 -1.50
N VAL A 226 18.49 -1.71 -1.65
CA VAL A 226 19.90 -1.94 -1.33
C VAL A 226 20.81 -1.15 -2.27
N LEU A 227 20.51 -1.14 -3.57
CA LEU A 227 21.25 -0.31 -4.53
C LEU A 227 21.17 1.18 -4.19
N CYS A 228 20.00 1.67 -3.78
CA CYS A 228 19.84 3.05 -3.31
C CYS A 228 20.72 3.37 -2.08
N LEU A 229 20.92 2.42 -1.16
CA LEU A 229 21.82 2.62 -0.01
C LEU A 229 23.29 2.64 -0.43
N MET A 230 23.67 1.84 -1.43
CA MET A 230 25.05 1.72 -1.89
C MET A 230 25.48 2.86 -2.82
N SER A 231 24.60 3.30 -3.71
CA SER A 231 24.89 4.30 -4.74
C SER A 231 24.40 5.70 -4.39
N GLY A 232 23.62 5.86 -3.32
CA GLY A 232 23.01 7.13 -2.95
C GLY A 232 21.64 7.36 -3.59
N PHE A 233 20.77 8.08 -2.88
CA PHE A 233 19.37 8.30 -3.28
C PHE A 233 19.21 9.19 -4.51
N GLN A 234 20.13 10.14 -4.72
CA GLN A 234 20.05 11.06 -5.86
C GLN A 234 20.32 10.36 -7.20
N ASP A 235 21.14 9.30 -7.18
CA ASP A 235 21.48 8.54 -8.39
C ASP A 235 20.49 7.38 -8.65
N PHE A 236 19.65 7.02 -7.67
CA PHE A 236 18.81 5.82 -7.73
C PHE A 236 17.40 5.98 -7.12
N TYR A 237 16.70 7.09 -7.43
CA TYR A 237 15.27 7.22 -7.11
C TYR A 237 14.42 6.40 -8.08
N PHE A 238 14.04 5.19 -7.66
CA PHE A 238 13.24 4.26 -8.46
C PHE A 238 11.83 4.08 -7.86
N PRO A 239 10.78 3.77 -8.65
CA PRO A 239 9.42 3.54 -8.14
C PRO A 239 9.31 2.63 -6.91
N PHE A 240 10.18 1.63 -6.77
CA PHE A 240 10.21 0.73 -5.60
C PHE A 240 10.56 1.41 -4.26
N MET A 241 11.07 2.65 -4.28
CA MET A 241 11.33 3.46 -3.09
C MET A 241 10.09 4.23 -2.58
N VAL A 242 9.04 4.31 -3.41
CA VAL A 242 7.78 4.97 -3.05
C VAL A 242 7.01 4.08 -2.08
N PRO A 243 6.65 4.57 -0.87
CA PRO A 243 5.91 3.77 0.13
C PRO A 243 4.63 3.15 -0.42
N ALA A 244 3.88 3.91 -1.23
CA ALA A 244 2.64 3.43 -1.86
C ALA A 244 2.89 2.23 -2.79
N ILE A 245 4.01 2.21 -3.50
CA ILE A 245 4.40 1.10 -4.40
C ILE A 245 4.90 -0.09 -3.57
N ALA A 246 5.65 0.14 -2.51
CA ALA A 246 6.11 -0.92 -1.61
C ALA A 246 4.96 -1.68 -0.92
N LEU A 247 3.77 -1.06 -0.84
CA LEU A 247 2.54 -1.68 -0.33
C LEU A 247 1.76 -2.49 -1.40
N ALA A 248 2.09 -2.35 -2.68
CA ALA A 248 1.41 -3.03 -3.79
C ALA A 248 1.34 -4.56 -3.66
N PRO A 249 2.40 -5.28 -3.22
CA PRO A 249 2.34 -6.73 -3.12
C PRO A 249 1.28 -7.21 -2.12
N VAL A 250 1.07 -6.48 -1.01
CA VAL A 250 0.05 -6.81 -0.02
C VAL A 250 -1.34 -6.49 -0.56
N TYR A 251 -1.50 -5.36 -1.27
CA TYR A 251 -2.74 -5.04 -1.97
C TYR A 251 -3.16 -6.14 -2.96
N TRP A 252 -2.24 -6.58 -3.81
CA TRP A 252 -2.49 -7.66 -4.76
C TRP A 252 -2.74 -8.99 -4.07
N ALA A 253 -2.07 -9.27 -2.94
CA ALA A 253 -2.38 -10.43 -2.10
C ALA A 253 -3.81 -10.36 -1.53
N GLY A 254 -4.29 -9.17 -1.17
CA GLY A 254 -5.67 -8.92 -0.76
C GLY A 254 -6.68 -9.24 -1.87
N ILE A 255 -6.46 -8.74 -3.08
CA ILE A 255 -7.28 -9.08 -4.26
C ILE A 255 -7.24 -10.58 -4.53
N ALA A 256 -6.05 -11.17 -4.53
CA ALA A 256 -5.87 -12.60 -4.76
C ALA A 256 -6.65 -13.41 -3.73
N SER A 257 -6.56 -13.08 -2.44
CA SER A 257 -7.28 -13.75 -1.37
C SER A 257 -8.79 -13.62 -1.51
N LEU A 258 -9.32 -12.42 -1.79
CA LEU A 258 -10.77 -12.21 -1.94
C LEU A 258 -11.35 -12.90 -3.17
N THR A 259 -10.58 -13.05 -4.25
CA THR A 259 -11.04 -13.60 -5.54
C THR A 259 -10.70 -15.09 -5.72
N TYR A 260 -9.77 -15.60 -4.92
CA TYR A 260 -9.52 -17.02 -4.80
C TYR A 260 -10.62 -17.67 -3.95
N GLY A 261 -11.05 -18.85 -4.36
CA GLY A 261 -12.13 -19.57 -3.69
C GLY A 261 -11.74 -21.02 -3.56
N ASN A 262 -11.33 -21.43 -2.38
CA ASN A 262 -11.40 -22.82 -2.02
C ASN A 262 -12.88 -23.14 -1.76
N ALA A 263 -13.47 -23.96 -2.62
CA ALA A 263 -14.84 -24.45 -2.50
C ALA A 263 -15.06 -25.39 -1.29
N TYR A 264 -14.10 -25.49 -0.36
CA TYR A 264 -14.16 -26.40 0.79
C TYR A 264 -15.11 -25.94 1.91
N GLU A 265 -15.46 -24.66 2.01
CA GLU A 265 -16.45 -24.20 3.01
C GLU A 265 -17.91 -24.49 2.61
N LYS A 266 -18.20 -24.87 1.36
CA LYS A 266 -19.58 -25.18 0.93
C LYS A 266 -19.98 -26.65 1.03
N THR A 267 -19.02 -27.58 1.13
CA THR A 267 -19.29 -29.02 1.25
C THR A 267 -19.18 -29.53 2.69
N GLY A 268 -18.50 -28.80 3.59
CA GLY A 268 -18.36 -29.19 5.00
C GLY A 268 -19.65 -29.11 5.83
N ASN A 269 -20.62 -28.28 5.43
CA ASN A 269 -21.93 -28.16 6.12
C ASN A 269 -23.04 -29.06 5.53
N LEU A 270 -22.77 -29.76 4.42
CA LEU A 270 -23.74 -30.67 3.79
C LEU A 270 -23.47 -32.16 4.10
N LEU A 271 -22.34 -32.49 4.71
CA LEU A 271 -21.95 -33.87 5.03
C LEU A 271 -22.14 -34.26 6.50
N TYR A 272 -22.67 -33.34 7.34
CA TYR A 272 -23.02 -33.60 8.74
C TYR A 272 -24.51 -33.37 9.05
N SER A 273 -25.39 -33.50 8.05
CA SER A 273 -26.81 -33.79 8.32
C SER A 273 -26.94 -35.30 8.57
N THR A 274 -26.67 -35.74 9.81
CA THR A 274 -27.15 -37.04 10.26
C THR A 274 -28.68 -37.03 10.17
N PRO A 275 -29.32 -37.97 9.45
CA PRO A 275 -30.74 -38.17 9.62
C PRO A 275 -30.95 -38.71 11.03
N VAL A 276 -31.71 -37.97 11.84
CA VAL A 276 -32.34 -38.53 13.03
C VAL A 276 -33.28 -39.63 12.51
N MET A 277 -32.85 -40.88 12.62
CA MET A 277 -33.77 -42.01 12.48
C MET A 277 -34.69 -42.02 13.69
N GLN A 278 -35.96 -42.30 13.38
CA GLN A 278 -37.15 -42.32 14.23
C GLN A 278 -36.97 -43.11 15.52
#